data_AF-A0A923F5L0-F1
#
_entry.id   AF-A0A923F5L0-F1
#
_cell.length_a   1.000
_cell.length_b   1.000
_cell.length_c   1.000
_cell.angle_alpha   90.00
_cell.angle_beta   90.00
_cell.angle_gamma   90.00
#
_symmetry.space_group_name_H-M   'P 1'
#
loop_
_entity.id
_entity.type
_entity.pdbx_description
1 polymer ?
#
loop_
_entity_poly.entity_id
_entity_poly.type
_entity_poly.pdbx_seq_one_letter_code
_entity_poly.pdbx_strand_id
1 'polypeptide(L)'
;MERFIENAMYATRWLLAPIYIGLSLGLLALALKFFQEIVHILPNVFAMAESELILVLLSLIDMALVGGLLVMVMISGYENFVSQLDIDEGKEKLSWLGTMDSSSLKMKVAASIVAISSIHLLRIFMDAKNVDPEHLMWYVIIHMTFVISAFAMGYLDKVTKH
;
A
#
# COMPACT_ATOMS: atom_id res chain seq x y z
N MET A 1 13.98 30.64 20.16
CA MET A 1 12.90 29.74 19.71
C MET A 1 13.31 28.93 18.49
N GLU A 2 13.94 29.54 17.47
CA GLU A 2 14.42 28.85 16.26
C GLU A 2 15.31 27.63 16.54
N ARG A 3 16.35 27.75 17.40
CA ARG A 3 17.22 26.63 17.79
C ARG A 3 16.49 25.43 18.44
N PHE A 4 15.37 25.66 19.13
CA PHE A 4 14.58 24.57 19.73
C PHE A 4 13.77 23.84 18.66
N ILE A 5 13.23 24.57 17.69
CA ILE A 5 12.50 24.02 16.55
C ILE A 5 13.43 23.25 15.61
N GLU A 6 14.63 23.78 15.33
CA GLU A 6 15.66 23.06 14.56
C GLU A 6 16.07 21.76 15.26
N ASN A 7 16.43 21.81 16.54
CA ASN A 7 16.82 20.61 17.29
C ASN A 7 15.68 19.58 17.37
N ALA A 8 14.43 20.03 17.50
CA ALA A 8 13.27 19.15 17.44
C ALA A 8 13.11 18.51 16.05
N MET A 9 13.29 19.27 14.96
CA MET A 9 13.27 18.74 13.59
C MET A 9 14.39 17.73 13.32
N TYR A 10 15.60 17.99 13.81
CA TYR A 10 16.71 17.03 13.70
C TYR A 10 16.46 15.75 14.52
N ALA A 11 15.85 15.87 15.70
CA ALA A 11 15.49 14.73 16.55
C ALA A 11 14.44 13.81 15.89
N THR A 12 13.54 14.35 15.06
CA THR A 12 12.56 13.53 14.30
C THR A 12 13.20 12.51 13.36
N ARG A 13 14.46 12.70 12.91
CA ARG A 13 15.17 11.68 12.10
C ARG A 13 15.36 10.37 12.86
N TRP A 14 15.63 10.45 14.17
CA TRP A 14 15.82 9.27 15.01
C TRP A 14 14.54 8.47 15.20
N LEU A 15 13.36 9.10 15.03
CA LEU A 15 12.09 8.39 15.06
C LEU A 15 11.89 7.49 13.82
N LEU A 16 12.50 7.85 12.68
CA LEU A 16 12.38 7.08 11.44
C LEU A 16 13.24 5.81 11.43
N ALA A 17 14.37 5.81 12.15
CA ALA A 17 15.26 4.66 12.23
C ALA A 17 14.55 3.37 12.71
N PRO A 18 13.84 3.33 13.86
CA PRO A 18 13.13 2.14 14.29
C PRO A 18 11.98 1.76 13.35
N ILE A 19 11.35 2.74 12.68
CA ILE A 19 10.29 2.48 11.69
C ILE A 19 10.87 1.72 10.49
N TYR A 20 11.99 2.17 9.92
CA TYR A 20 12.62 1.47 8.80
C TYR A 20 13.12 0.08 9.17
N ILE A 21 13.63 -0.10 10.39
CA ILE A 21 13.97 -1.43 10.91
C ILE A 21 12.72 -2.32 10.94
N GLY A 22 11.59 -1.80 11.45
CA GLY A 22 10.31 -2.52 11.44
C GLY A 22 9.85 -2.90 10.03
N LEU A 23 9.94 -1.97 9.07
CA LEU A 23 9.57 -2.22 7.67
C LEU A 23 10.49 -3.27 7.01
N SER A 24 11.80 -3.24 7.28
CA SER A 24 12.75 -4.26 6.83
C SER A 24 12.43 -5.64 7.39
N LEU A 25 12.10 -5.74 8.68
CA LEU A 25 11.69 -7.00 9.30
C LEU A 25 10.36 -7.50 8.71
N GLY A 26 9.42 -6.60 8.44
CA GLY A 26 8.15 -6.94 7.76
C GLY A 26 8.38 -7.49 6.36
N LEU A 27 9.26 -6.86 5.57
CA LEU A 27 9.64 -7.35 4.24
C LEU A 27 10.28 -8.75 4.31
N LEU A 28 11.14 -8.98 5.31
CA LEU A 28 11.77 -10.28 5.53
C LEU A 28 10.73 -11.35 5.91
N ALA A 29 9.80 -11.02 6.80
CA ALA A 29 8.70 -11.92 7.16
C ALA A 29 7.82 -12.27 5.95
N LEU A 30 7.53 -11.29 5.09
CA LEU A 30 6.78 -11.50 3.85
C LEU A 30 7.54 -12.42 2.89
N ALA A 31 8.85 -12.20 2.72
CA ALA A 31 9.69 -13.06 1.88
C ALA A 31 9.71 -14.51 2.40
N LEU A 32 9.85 -14.70 3.71
CA LEU A 32 9.79 -16.03 4.32
C LEU A 32 8.44 -16.72 4.06
N LYS A 33 7.33 -15.98 4.19
CA LYS A 33 6.00 -16.52 3.89
C LYS A 33 5.82 -16.88 2.42
N PHE A 34 6.32 -16.05 1.51
CA PHE A 34 6.28 -16.32 0.07
C PHE A 34 6.99 -17.63 -0.28
N PHE A 35 8.21 -17.84 0.23
CA PHE A 35 8.94 -19.09 -0.02
C PHE A 35 8.33 -20.29 0.70
N GLN A 36 7.78 -20.10 1.91
CA GLN A 36 7.04 -21.16 2.61
C GLN A 36 5.86 -21.66 1.76
N GLU A 37 5.10 -20.74 1.16
CA GLU A 37 3.94 -21.07 0.33
C GLU A 37 4.38 -21.85 -0.92
N ILE A 38 5.45 -21.43 -1.60
CA ILE A 38 6.01 -22.17 -2.75
C ILE A 38 6.37 -23.60 -2.37
N VAL A 39 7.07 -23.79 -1.25
CA VAL A 39 7.49 -25.13 -0.79
C VAL A 39 6.28 -26.00 -0.43
N HIS A 40 5.19 -25.41 0.06
CA HIS A 40 3.96 -26.12 0.37
C HIS A 40 3.20 -26.59 -0.88
N ILE A 41 3.27 -25.81 -1.96
CA ILE A 41 2.47 -26.01 -3.17
C ILE A 41 3.16 -26.93 -4.18
N LEU A 42 4.49 -26.86 -4.26
CA LEU A 42 5.30 -27.65 -5.22
C LEU A 42 4.96 -29.15 -5.24
N PRO A 43 4.79 -29.83 -4.09
CA PRO A 43 4.48 -31.27 -4.07
C PRO A 43 3.06 -31.59 -4.55
N ASN A 44 2.13 -30.65 -4.40
CA ASN A 44 0.71 -30.86 -4.66
C ASN A 44 0.29 -30.37 -6.06
N VAL A 45 1.16 -29.71 -6.80
CA VAL A 45 0.83 -29.01 -8.06
C VAL A 45 0.17 -29.91 -9.12
N PHE A 46 0.53 -31.20 -9.17
CA PHE A 46 -0.04 -32.16 -10.12
C PHE A 46 -1.33 -32.81 -9.64
N ALA A 47 -1.67 -32.67 -8.36
CA ALA A 47 -2.88 -33.23 -7.74
C ALA A 47 -3.97 -32.18 -7.50
N MET A 48 -3.61 -30.89 -7.50
CA MET A 48 -4.53 -29.77 -7.30
C MET A 48 -5.42 -29.54 -8.53
N ALA A 49 -6.64 -29.05 -8.28
CA ALA A 49 -7.50 -28.55 -9.34
C ALA A 49 -6.94 -27.23 -9.92
N GLU A 50 -7.19 -26.97 -11.21
CA GLU A 50 -6.70 -25.77 -11.90
C GLU A 50 -7.13 -24.47 -11.20
N SER A 51 -8.37 -24.39 -10.71
CA SER A 51 -8.87 -23.22 -9.98
C SER A 51 -8.13 -22.96 -8.66
N GLU A 52 -7.68 -24.03 -8.00
CA GLU A 52 -6.93 -23.95 -6.74
C GLU A 52 -5.49 -23.47 -6.99
N LEU A 53 -4.86 -23.96 -8.06
CA LEU A 53 -3.56 -23.48 -8.50
C LEU A 53 -3.59 -21.98 -8.83
N ILE A 54 -4.61 -21.52 -9.56
CA ILE A 54 -4.79 -20.10 -9.89
C ILE A 54 -4.92 -19.24 -8.62
N LEU A 55 -5.69 -19.71 -7.63
CA LEU A 55 -5.86 -19.01 -6.36
C LEU A 55 -4.55 -18.79 -5.61
N VAL A 56 -3.74 -19.84 -5.54
CA VAL A 56 -2.43 -19.78 -4.88
C VAL A 56 -1.50 -18.83 -5.62
N LEU A 57 -1.48 -18.90 -6.96
CA LEU A 57 -0.69 -17.97 -7.78
C LEU A 57 -1.10 -16.51 -7.55
N LEU A 58 -2.40 -16.22 -7.47
CA LEU A 58 -2.89 -14.88 -7.12
C LEU A 58 -2.39 -14.45 -5.73
N SER A 59 -2.42 -15.33 -4.74
CA SER A 59 -1.90 -15.02 -3.41
C SER A 59 -0.39 -14.74 -3.41
N LEU A 60 0.40 -15.46 -4.22
CA LEU A 60 1.83 -15.20 -4.37
C LEU A 60 2.10 -13.85 -5.05
N ILE A 61 1.31 -13.51 -6.08
CA ILE A 61 1.37 -12.20 -6.75
C ILE A 61 1.04 -11.08 -5.75
N ASP A 62 0.00 -11.25 -4.94
CA ASP A 62 -0.39 -10.27 -3.92
C ASP A 62 0.74 -10.02 -2.90
N MET A 63 1.38 -11.08 -2.40
CA MET A 63 2.54 -10.95 -1.52
C MET A 63 3.66 -10.16 -2.20
N ALA A 64 3.98 -10.48 -3.46
CA ALA A 64 5.01 -9.77 -4.22
C ALA A 64 4.66 -8.28 -4.42
N LEU A 65 3.40 -7.95 -4.71
CA LEU A 65 2.92 -6.57 -4.84
C LEU A 65 3.05 -5.81 -3.52
N VAL A 66 2.64 -6.41 -2.40
CA VAL A 66 2.79 -5.82 -1.06
C VAL A 66 4.26 -5.59 -0.72
N GLY A 67 5.13 -6.56 -1.03
CA GLY A 67 6.57 -6.42 -0.86
C GLY A 67 7.16 -5.26 -1.68
N GLY A 68 6.77 -5.14 -2.95
CA GLY A 68 7.18 -4.04 -3.81
C GLY A 68 6.71 -2.67 -3.31
N LEU A 69 5.47 -2.58 -2.80
CA LEU A 69 4.94 -1.37 -2.17
C LEU A 69 5.71 -1.00 -0.90
N LEU A 70 6.03 -1.98 -0.04
CA LEU A 70 6.86 -1.74 1.15
C LEU A 70 8.22 -1.14 0.79
N VAL A 71 8.90 -1.72 -0.20
CA VAL A 71 10.19 -1.19 -0.69
C VAL A 71 10.06 0.24 -1.21
N MET A 72 9.02 0.51 -2.01
CA MET A 72 8.75 1.86 -2.53
C MET A 72 8.54 2.87 -1.40
N VAL A 73 7.76 2.52 -0.38
CA VAL A 73 7.52 3.37 0.79
C VAL A 73 8.80 3.60 1.58
N MET A 74 9.63 2.57 1.76
CA MET A 74 10.92 2.69 2.45
C MET A 74 11.87 3.65 1.71
N ILE A 75 12.03 3.49 0.40
CA ILE A 75 12.91 4.35 -0.42
C ILE A 75 12.38 5.79 -0.44
N SER A 76 11.09 5.97 -0.75
CA SER A 76 10.47 7.31 -0.82
C SER A 76 10.49 8.02 0.54
N GLY A 77 10.23 7.30 1.63
CA GLY A 77 10.34 7.85 2.97
C GLY A 77 11.77 8.28 3.29
N TYR A 78 12.76 7.46 2.94
CA TYR A 78 14.17 7.77 3.20
C TYR A 78 14.61 9.01 2.40
N GLU A 79 14.25 9.08 1.12
CA GLU A 79 14.57 10.20 0.24
C GLU A 79 13.99 11.51 0.76
N ASN A 80 12.70 11.53 1.09
CA ASN A 80 11.96 12.73 1.51
C ASN A 80 12.36 13.24 2.89
N PHE A 81 12.63 12.36 3.85
CA PHE A 81 12.82 12.76 5.25
C PHE A 81 14.26 12.65 5.76
N VAL A 82 15.09 11.78 5.18
CA VAL A 82 16.48 11.60 5.61
C VAL A 82 17.44 12.25 4.62
N SER A 83 17.28 11.99 3.31
CA SER A 83 18.24 12.47 2.30
C SER A 83 18.15 13.98 2.03
N GLN A 84 16.94 14.56 1.93
CA GLN A 84 16.79 16.00 1.72
C GLN A 84 17.33 16.83 2.89
N LEU A 85 17.44 16.21 4.05
CA LEU A 85 17.87 16.80 5.29
C LEU A 85 19.42 16.84 5.40
N ASP A 86 20.15 16.15 4.52
CA ASP A 86 21.61 16.05 4.48
C ASP A 86 22.26 16.93 3.38
N ILE A 87 21.49 17.82 2.76
CA ILE A 87 21.96 18.69 1.66
C ILE A 87 22.23 20.11 2.20
N ASP A 88 23.51 20.51 2.16
CA ASP A 88 24.15 21.83 2.39
C ASP A 88 23.31 23.03 2.91
N GLU A 89 23.89 23.72 3.90
CA GLU A 89 23.51 25.04 4.41
C GLU A 89 23.56 26.11 3.30
N GLY A 90 22.52 26.25 2.48
CA GLY A 90 22.51 27.35 1.51
C GLY A 90 21.42 27.42 0.45
N LYS A 91 20.44 26.51 0.41
CA LYS A 91 19.33 26.62 -0.55
C LYS A 91 17.99 26.63 0.15
N GLU A 92 17.22 27.69 -0.10
CA GLU A 92 15.84 27.90 0.34
C GLU A 92 14.98 26.66 0.06
N LYS A 93 14.81 25.80 1.07
CA LYS A 93 14.01 24.57 1.02
C LYS A 93 12.53 24.79 1.37
N LEU A 94 11.95 25.93 1.00
CA LEU A 94 10.57 26.30 1.37
C LEU A 94 9.59 26.39 0.19
N SER A 95 10.01 26.14 -1.05
CA SER A 95 9.08 26.18 -2.20
C SER A 95 8.29 24.88 -2.44
N TRP A 96 8.72 23.74 -1.88
CA TRP A 96 8.12 22.42 -2.16
C TRP A 96 7.02 22.02 -1.16
N LEU A 97 7.02 22.59 0.06
CA LEU A 97 6.02 22.27 1.08
C LEU A 97 4.63 22.86 0.78
N GLY A 98 4.56 23.84 -0.14
CA GLY A 98 3.36 24.58 -0.46
C GLY A 98 2.53 24.02 -1.62
N THR A 99 2.98 22.96 -2.30
CA THR A 99 2.36 22.46 -3.54
C THR A 99 2.03 20.96 -3.54
N MET A 100 1.97 20.32 -2.36
CA MET A 100 1.26 19.04 -2.26
C MET A 100 -0.24 19.32 -2.44
N ASP A 101 -0.67 19.28 -3.70
CA ASP A 101 -2.07 19.32 -4.10
C ASP A 101 -2.82 18.22 -3.34
N SER A 102 -3.48 18.60 -2.25
CA SER A 102 -4.28 17.70 -1.41
C SER A 102 -5.29 16.90 -2.23
N SER A 103 -5.68 17.40 -3.41
CA SER A 103 -6.53 16.71 -4.35
C SER A 103 -5.86 15.49 -4.99
N SER A 104 -4.61 15.64 -5.47
CA SER A 104 -3.82 14.53 -5.98
C SER A 104 -3.60 13.42 -4.95
N LEU A 105 -3.45 13.78 -3.67
CA LEU A 105 -3.28 12.81 -2.57
C LEU A 105 -4.58 12.06 -2.29
N LYS A 106 -5.72 12.76 -2.19
CA LYS A 106 -7.05 12.16 -2.00
C LYS A 106 -7.37 11.14 -3.10
N MET A 107 -7.07 11.47 -4.35
CA MET A 107 -7.29 10.58 -5.50
C MET A 107 -6.43 9.30 -5.44
N LYS A 108 -5.13 9.43 -5.10
CA LYS A 108 -4.22 8.28 -5.00
C LYS A 108 -4.63 7.32 -3.87
N VAL A 109 -5.07 7.87 -2.73
CA VAL A 109 -5.56 7.08 -1.60
C VAL A 109 -6.86 6.35 -1.97
N ALA A 110 -7.83 7.04 -2.58
CA ALA A 110 -9.09 6.43 -3.00
C ALA A 110 -8.87 5.29 -4.02
N ALA A 111 -8.02 5.50 -5.03
CA ALA A 111 -7.67 4.48 -6.01
C ALA A 111 -7.01 3.24 -5.36
N SER A 112 -6.13 3.44 -4.38
CA SER A 112 -5.47 2.35 -3.65
C SER A 112 -6.46 1.52 -2.83
N ILE A 113 -7.41 2.17 -2.15
CA ILE A 113 -8.47 1.49 -1.37
C ILE A 113 -9.35 0.64 -2.28
N VAL A 114 -9.76 1.17 -3.43
CA VAL A 114 -10.56 0.42 -4.42
C VAL A 114 -9.80 -0.81 -4.90
N ALA A 115 -8.53 -0.66 -5.28
CA ALA A 115 -7.71 -1.77 -5.78
C ALA A 115 -7.55 -2.91 -4.75
N ILE A 116 -7.20 -2.57 -3.50
CA ILE A 116 -7.08 -3.55 -2.42
C ILE A 116 -8.41 -4.26 -2.17
N SER A 117 -9.51 -3.51 -2.16
CA SER A 117 -10.85 -4.07 -1.98
C SER A 117 -11.26 -4.99 -3.14
N SER A 118 -10.88 -4.69 -4.39
CA SER A 118 -11.15 -5.55 -5.56
C SER A 118 -10.45 -6.90 -5.45
N ILE A 119 -9.17 -6.91 -5.06
CA ILE A 119 -8.39 -8.14 -4.87
C ILE A 119 -9.03 -9.01 -3.78
N HIS A 120 -9.41 -8.39 -2.67
CA HIS A 120 -10.06 -9.08 -1.57
C HIS A 120 -11.40 -9.69 -1.98
N LEU A 121 -12.23 -8.94 -2.71
CA LEU A 121 -13.51 -9.43 -3.23
C LEU A 121 -13.32 -10.60 -4.20
N LEU A 122 -12.31 -10.54 -5.07
CA LEU A 122 -11.99 -11.64 -5.98
C LEU A 122 -11.61 -12.92 -5.22
N ARG A 123 -10.81 -12.80 -4.15
CA ARG A 123 -10.47 -13.93 -3.28
C ARG A 123 -11.71 -14.58 -2.67
N ILE A 124 -12.64 -13.78 -2.14
CA ILE A 124 -13.89 -14.26 -1.54
C ILE A 124 -14.79 -14.91 -2.60
N PHE A 125 -14.86 -14.31 -3.78
CA PHE A 125 -15.63 -14.85 -4.90
C PHE A 125 -15.12 -16.22 -5.36
N MET A 126 -13.80 -16.42 -5.37
CA MET A 126 -13.19 -17.70 -5.74
C MET A 126 -13.45 -18.81 -4.71
N ASP A 127 -13.73 -18.45 -3.45
CA ASP A 127 -14.15 -19.35 -2.38
C ASP A 127 -15.67 -19.30 -2.09
N ALA A 128 -16.47 -18.75 -3.02
CA ALA A 128 -17.89 -18.46 -2.80
C ALA A 128 -18.74 -19.66 -2.39
N LYS A 129 -18.32 -20.89 -2.71
CA LYS A 129 -19.01 -22.12 -2.29
C LYS A 129 -18.98 -22.34 -0.78
N ASN A 130 -17.99 -21.78 -0.09
CA ASN A 130 -17.78 -21.92 1.35
C ASN A 130 -18.13 -20.63 2.12
N VAL A 131 -18.63 -19.61 1.44
CA VAL A 131 -18.99 -18.31 2.01
C VAL A 131 -20.49 -18.15 1.99
N ASP A 132 -21.08 -17.73 3.11
CA ASP A 132 -22.52 -17.48 3.17
C ASP A 132 -22.93 -16.44 2.12
N PRO A 133 -23.99 -16.69 1.33
CA PRO A 133 -24.44 -15.77 0.28
C PRO A 133 -24.72 -14.35 0.78
N GLU A 134 -25.20 -14.22 2.02
CA GLU A 134 -25.45 -12.92 2.65
C GLU A 134 -24.15 -12.12 2.84
N HIS A 135 -23.09 -12.78 3.32
CA HIS A 135 -21.78 -12.15 3.46
C HIS A 135 -21.19 -11.77 2.11
N LEU A 136 -21.32 -12.64 1.10
CA LEU A 136 -20.88 -12.37 -0.27
C LEU A 136 -21.55 -11.11 -0.84
N MET A 137 -22.86 -10.95 -0.61
CA MET A 137 -23.60 -9.75 -1.00
C MET A 137 -23.06 -8.49 -0.30
N TRP A 138 -22.80 -8.55 1.01
CA TRP A 138 -22.24 -7.41 1.75
C TRP A 138 -20.85 -7.01 1.26
N TYR A 139 -19.98 -7.97 0.93
CA TYR A 139 -18.66 -7.66 0.36
C TYR A 139 -18.77 -6.92 -0.97
N VAL A 140 -19.69 -7.33 -1.85
CA VAL A 140 -19.96 -6.64 -3.11
C VAL A 140 -20.49 -5.22 -2.86
N ILE A 141 -21.44 -5.05 -1.94
CA ILE A 141 -22.03 -3.74 -1.61
C ILE A 141 -20.97 -2.76 -1.07
N ILE A 142 -20.12 -3.22 -0.14
CA ILE A 142 -19.03 -2.41 0.42
C ILE A 142 -18.05 -2.01 -0.69
N HIS A 143 -17.66 -2.97 -1.55
CA HIS A 143 -16.76 -2.67 -2.67
C HIS A 143 -17.35 -1.61 -3.61
N MET A 144 -18.62 -1.74 -3.98
CA MET A 144 -19.30 -0.76 -4.81
C MET A 144 -19.36 0.62 -4.15
N THR A 145 -19.49 0.68 -2.82
CA THR A 145 -19.45 1.95 -2.07
C THR A 145 -18.10 2.65 -2.22
N PHE A 146 -16.99 1.91 -2.18
CA PHE A 146 -15.65 2.46 -2.42
C PHE A 146 -15.47 2.91 -3.87
N VAL A 147 -15.93 2.12 -4.84
CA VAL A 147 -15.85 2.47 -6.28
C VAL A 147 -16.61 3.77 -6.56
N ILE A 148 -17.85 3.87 -6.08
CA ILE A 148 -18.68 5.07 -6.26
C ILE A 148 -18.03 6.28 -5.59
N SER A 149 -17.50 6.12 -4.37
CA SER A 149 -16.83 7.19 -3.64
C SER A 149 -15.58 7.70 -4.36
N ALA A 150 -14.75 6.79 -4.88
CA ALA A 150 -13.56 7.14 -5.67
C ALA A 150 -13.93 7.84 -6.98
N PHE A 151 -14.97 7.37 -7.67
CA PHE A 151 -15.47 8.01 -8.89
C PHE A 151 -16.03 9.40 -8.61
N ALA A 152 -16.81 9.58 -7.55
CA ALA A 152 -17.34 10.87 -7.13
C ALA A 152 -16.21 11.87 -6.80
N MET A 153 -15.16 11.43 -6.11
CA MET A 153 -13.98 12.27 -5.87
C MET A 153 -13.29 12.68 -7.17
N GLY A 154 -13.10 11.74 -8.11
CA GLY A 154 -12.49 12.04 -9.40
C GLY A 154 -13.32 13.00 -10.25
N TYR A 155 -14.64 12.87 -10.18
CA TYR A 155 -15.56 13.79 -10.85
C TYR A 155 -15.50 15.20 -10.22
N LEU A 156 -15.55 15.30 -8.89
CA LEU A 156 -15.45 16.58 -8.19
C LEU A 156 -14.13 17.30 -8.46
N ASP A 157 -13.00 16.58 -8.46
CA ASP A 157 -11.68 17.14 -8.79
C ASP A 157 -11.64 17.69 -10.22
N LYS A 158 -12.23 16.96 -11.19
CA LYS A 158 -12.32 17.42 -12.58
C LYS A 158 -13.16 18.69 -12.73
N VAL A 159 -14.27 18.80 -11.98
CA VAL A 159 -15.17 19.96 -12.05
C VAL A 159 -14.60 21.19 -11.34
N THR A 160 -13.84 20.99 -10.25
CA THR A 160 -13.24 22.09 -9.46
C THR A 160 -11.91 22.60 -9.99
N LYS A 161 -11.26 21.89 -10.93
CA LYS A 161 -10.02 22.33 -11.61
C LYS A 161 -10.24 23.35 -12.75
N HIS A 162 -11.36 24.07 -12.74
CA HIS A 162 -11.64 25.19 -13.64
C HIS A 162 -11.61 26.54 -12.92
#